data_AF-I2F4N8-F1
#
_entry.id   AF-I2F4N8-F1
#
_cell.length_a   1.000
_cell.length_b   1.000
_cell.length_c   1.000
_cell.angle_alpha   90.00
_cell.angle_beta   90.00
_cell.angle_gamma   90.00
#
_symmetry.space_group_name_H-M   'P 1'
#
loop_
_entity.id
_entity.type
_entity.pdbx_description
1 polymer ?
#
loop_
_entity_poly.entity_id
_entity_poly.type
_entity_poly.pdbx_seq_one_letter_code
_entity_poly.pdbx_strand_id
1 'polypeptide(L)'
;MSSWKTRFHPEALKEVERMDGQIKSLAKSKLKQITANPFVGIAVGNKHGIDLTGYYKAYFFKKKFRIVYSIDSDSRTIFVVSINKREDLLAYNNAFKRRQKGD
;
A
#
# COMPACT_ATOMS: atom_id res chain seq x y z
N MET A 1 10.86 22.53 -1.78
CA MET A 1 9.82 21.63 -2.33
C MET A 1 8.88 21.26 -1.21
N SER A 2 7.59 21.60 -1.30
CA SER A 2 6.62 21.26 -0.27
C SER A 2 6.32 19.77 -0.30
N SER A 3 6.79 19.01 0.69
CA SER A 3 6.47 17.59 0.83
C SER A 3 5.08 17.40 1.42
N TRP A 4 4.35 16.40 0.94
CA TRP A 4 3.07 16.00 1.53
C TRP A 4 3.27 15.45 2.94
N LYS A 5 2.30 15.66 3.83
CA LYS A 5 2.32 15.11 5.18
C LYS A 5 1.99 13.62 5.12
N THR A 6 2.70 12.77 5.84
CA THR A 6 2.41 11.33 5.87
C THR A 6 1.84 10.94 7.22
N ARG A 7 0.74 10.20 7.18
CA ARG A 7 0.15 9.50 8.33
C ARG A 7 0.08 8.01 8.02
N PHE A 8 0.15 7.18 9.04
CA PHE A 8 0.14 5.72 8.90
C PHE A 8 -1.00 5.14 9.73
N HIS A 9 -1.64 4.13 9.17
CA HIS A 9 -2.45 3.21 9.97
C HIS A 9 -1.53 2.42 10.91
N PRO A 10 -1.95 2.12 12.16
CA PRO A 10 -1.11 1.38 13.12
C PRO A 10 -0.60 0.03 12.59
N GLU A 11 -1.44 -0.70 11.86
CA GLU A 11 -1.03 -1.97 11.24
C GLU A 11 0.03 -1.78 10.15
N ALA A 12 -0.01 -0.69 9.38
CA ALA A 12 1.02 -0.39 8.39
C ALA A 12 2.39 -0.11 9.05
N LEU A 13 2.40 0.49 10.24
CA LEU A 13 3.64 0.65 11.01
C LEU A 13 4.19 -0.70 11.45
N LYS A 14 3.35 -1.58 12.00
CA LYS A 14 3.74 -2.95 12.39
C LYS A 14 4.27 -3.77 11.21
N GLU A 15 3.65 -3.63 10.03
CA GLU A 15 4.13 -4.30 8.82
C GLU A 15 5.57 -3.86 8.49
N VAL A 16 5.86 -2.55 8.55
CA VAL A 16 7.21 -1.99 8.32
C VAL A 16 8.20 -2.39 9.41
N GLU A 17 7.75 -2.50 10.66
CA GLU A 17 8.59 -2.94 11.78
C GLU A 17 9.08 -4.37 11.62
N ARG A 18 8.22 -5.26 11.09
CA ARG A 18 8.51 -6.68 10.85
C ARG A 18 9.34 -6.94 9.59
N MET A 19 9.63 -5.93 8.77
CA MET A 19 10.43 -6.08 7.55
C MET A 19 11.91 -6.18 7.83
N ASP A 20 12.59 -7.03 7.07
CA ASP A 20 14.05 -7.07 7.01
C ASP A 20 14.65 -5.69 6.68
N GLY A 21 15.83 -5.39 7.22
CA GLY A 21 16.44 -4.07 7.13
C GLY A 21 16.59 -3.54 5.69
N GLN A 22 16.93 -4.41 4.73
CA GLN A 22 17.02 -4.04 3.31
C GLN A 22 15.65 -3.66 2.74
N ILE A 23 14.61 -4.44 3.03
CA ILE A 23 13.25 -4.21 2.53
C ILE A 23 12.71 -2.91 3.15
N LYS A 24 12.97 -2.69 4.44
CA LYS A 24 12.62 -1.45 5.16
C LYS A 24 13.25 -0.22 4.53
N SER A 25 14.53 -0.30 4.13
CA SER A 25 15.23 0.78 3.41
C SER A 25 14.59 1.08 2.05
N LEU A 26 14.25 0.04 1.29
CA LEU A 26 13.55 0.20 0.00
C LEU A 26 12.14 0.79 0.17
N ALA A 27 11.41 0.39 1.21
CA ALA A 27 10.11 0.96 1.55
C ALA A 27 10.22 2.45 1.88
N LYS A 28 11.21 2.87 2.69
CA LYS A 28 11.49 4.28 2.99
C LYS A 28 11.81 5.08 1.73
N SER A 29 12.65 4.55 0.83
CA SER A 29 12.96 5.19 -0.45
C SER A 29 11.70 5.37 -1.30
N LYS A 30 10.84 4.35 -1.36
CA LYS A 30 9.58 4.45 -2.10
C LYS A 30 8.62 5.46 -1.47
N LEU A 31 8.51 5.50 -0.15
CA LEU A 31 7.72 6.50 0.58
C LEU A 31 8.20 7.91 0.28
N LYS A 32 9.52 8.15 0.24
CA LYS A 32 10.08 9.47 -0.12
C LYS A 32 9.61 9.93 -1.50
N GLN A 33 9.57 9.03 -2.49
CA GLN A 33 9.03 9.34 -3.83
C GLN A 33 7.54 9.69 -3.76
N ILE A 34 6.74 8.93 -3.02
CA ILE A 34 5.29 9.17 -2.86
C ILE A 34 5.05 10.50 -2.14
N THR A 35 5.84 10.85 -1.12
CA THR A 35 5.70 12.13 -0.40
C THR A 35 6.09 13.35 -1.23
N ALA A 36 6.95 13.17 -2.23
CA ALA A 36 7.30 14.22 -3.17
C ALA A 36 6.18 14.44 -4.21
N ASN A 37 5.58 13.37 -4.70
CA ASN A 37 4.42 13.42 -5.58
C ASN A 37 3.54 12.17 -5.36
N PRO A 38 2.39 12.26 -4.67
CA PRO A 38 1.59 11.09 -4.35
C PRO A 38 0.83 10.54 -5.55
N PHE A 39 0.72 11.28 -6.65
CA PHE A 39 0.03 10.85 -7.86
C PHE A 39 0.88 9.93 -8.76
N VAL A 40 2.11 9.59 -8.36
CA VAL A 40 2.95 8.57 -9.03
C VAL A 40 2.45 7.14 -8.84
N GLY A 41 1.50 6.93 -7.93
CA GLY A 41 0.86 5.64 -7.67
C GLY A 41 -0.18 5.28 -8.73
N ILE A 42 -0.56 4.01 -8.76
CA ILE A 42 -1.61 3.49 -9.64
C ILE A 42 -2.91 3.48 -8.85
N ALA A 43 -3.97 4.09 -9.36
CA ALA A 43 -5.31 4.02 -8.76
C ALA A 43 -5.75 2.55 -8.58
N VAL A 44 -6.34 2.24 -7.42
CA VAL A 44 -6.77 0.87 -7.10
C VAL A 44 -8.15 0.59 -7.67
N GLY A 45 -9.10 1.52 -7.45
CA GLY A 45 -10.50 1.37 -7.86
C GLY A 45 -11.18 0.22 -7.13
N ASN A 46 -12.14 -0.45 -7.78
CA ASN A 46 -12.78 -1.64 -7.22
C ASN A 46 -11.92 -2.88 -7.47
N LYS A 47 -11.61 -3.64 -6.42
CA LYS A 47 -10.84 -4.88 -6.55
C LYS A 47 -11.44 -5.99 -5.71
N HIS A 48 -11.86 -7.08 -6.36
CA HIS A 48 -12.42 -8.27 -5.72
C HIS A 48 -13.64 -7.98 -4.82
N GLY A 49 -14.50 -7.03 -5.21
CA GLY A 49 -15.69 -6.64 -4.45
C GLY A 49 -15.40 -5.68 -3.29
N ILE A 50 -14.15 -5.27 -3.10
CA ILE A 50 -13.77 -4.23 -2.14
C ILE A 50 -13.62 -2.92 -2.92
N ASP A 51 -14.41 -1.92 -2.55
CA ASP A 51 -14.26 -0.57 -3.10
C ASP A 51 -13.06 0.12 -2.45
N LEU A 52 -12.02 0.35 -3.26
CA LEU A 52 -10.83 1.10 -2.90
C LEU A 52 -10.68 2.32 -3.81
N THR A 53 -11.81 2.88 -4.26
CA THR A 53 -11.83 4.17 -4.95
C THR A 53 -11.21 5.24 -4.05
N GLY A 54 -10.37 6.11 -4.64
CA GLY A 54 -9.57 7.10 -3.88
C GLY A 54 -8.28 6.54 -3.27
N TYR A 55 -8.03 5.23 -3.35
CA TYR A 55 -6.74 4.64 -2.98
C TYR A 55 -5.82 4.45 -4.17
N TYR A 56 -4.53 4.53 -3.88
CA TYR A 56 -3.42 4.33 -4.79
C TYR A 56 -2.53 3.21 -4.27
N LYS A 57 -1.85 2.54 -5.20
CA LYS A 57 -0.80 1.56 -4.88
C LYS A 57 0.49 1.88 -5.61
N ALA A 58 1.61 1.66 -4.92
CA ALA A 58 2.93 1.78 -5.50
C ALA A 58 3.77 0.54 -5.21
N TYR A 59 4.31 -0.08 -6.25
CA TYR A 59 5.16 -1.26 -6.11
C TYR A 59 6.62 -0.88 -5.81
N PHE A 60 7.30 -1.74 -5.05
CA PHE A 60 8.75 -1.68 -4.83
C PHE A 60 9.36 -3.08 -4.76
N PHE A 61 10.69 -3.15 -4.64
CA PHE A 61 11.45 -4.41 -4.56
C PHE A 61 11.06 -5.41 -5.66
N LYS A 62 11.33 -5.05 -6.92
CA LYS A 62 10.99 -5.87 -8.11
C LYS A 62 9.51 -6.28 -8.16
N LYS A 63 8.60 -5.40 -7.71
CA LYS A 63 7.14 -5.62 -7.62
C LYS A 63 6.70 -6.74 -6.67
N LYS A 64 7.59 -7.19 -5.76
CA LYS A 64 7.27 -8.16 -4.71
C LYS A 64 6.50 -7.55 -3.55
N PHE A 65 6.64 -6.24 -3.32
CA PHE A 65 5.93 -5.51 -2.27
C PHE A 65 5.16 -4.33 -2.85
N ARG A 66 4.16 -3.86 -2.10
CA ARG A 66 3.39 -2.66 -2.44
C ARG A 66 3.12 -1.81 -1.21
N ILE A 67 2.95 -0.52 -1.45
CA ILE A 67 2.41 0.47 -0.51
C ILE A 67 1.02 0.82 -1.01
N VAL A 68 0.01 0.76 -0.14
CA VAL A 68 -1.36 1.21 -0.40
C VAL A 68 -1.64 2.43 0.46
N TYR A 69 -2.14 3.49 -0.16
CA TYR A 69 -2.38 4.76 0.50
C TYR A 69 -3.54 5.53 -0.14
N SER A 70 -4.16 6.43 0.60
CA SER A 70 -5.08 7.44 0.07
C SER A 70 -4.45 8.83 0.12
N ILE A 71 -5.02 9.76 -0.65
CA ILE A 71 -4.58 11.14 -0.76
C ILE A 71 -5.74 12.04 -0.33
N ASP A 72 -5.48 12.93 0.62
CA ASP A 72 -6.34 14.05 0.95
C ASP A 72 -5.68 15.32 0.38
N SER A 73 -6.24 15.81 -0.72
CA SER A 73 -5.73 16.97 -1.46
C SER A 73 -5.88 18.27 -0.70
N ASP A 74 -6.94 18.41 0.12
CA ASP A 74 -7.25 19.63 0.85
C ASP A 74 -6.22 19.85 1.96
N SER A 75 -5.93 18.79 2.73
CA SER A 75 -4.95 18.85 3.82
C SER A 75 -3.51 18.55 3.37
N ARG A 76 -3.31 18.22 2.09
CA ARG A 76 -2.05 17.69 1.53
C ARG A 76 -1.47 16.53 2.34
N THR A 77 -2.33 15.57 2.68
CA THR A 77 -1.97 14.41 3.51
C THR A 77 -2.03 13.12 2.72
N ILE A 78 -1.04 12.27 2.91
CA ILE A 78 -1.00 10.88 2.44
C ILE A 78 -1.29 9.99 3.65
N PHE A 79 -2.30 9.14 3.53
CA PHE A 79 -2.61 8.15 4.57
C PHE A 79 -2.23 6.75 4.09
N VAL A 80 -1.15 6.21 4.64
CA VAL A 80 -0.63 4.88 4.30
C VAL A 80 -1.39 3.84 5.12
N VAL A 81 -2.12 2.95 4.43
CA VAL A 81 -2.95 1.92 5.07
C VAL A 81 -2.32 0.54 5.10
N SER A 82 -1.37 0.27 4.19
CA SER A 82 -0.66 -1.02 4.16
C SER A 82 0.65 -0.94 3.38
N ILE A 83 1.67 -1.67 3.86
CA ILE A 83 2.96 -1.91 3.23
C ILE A 83 3.29 -3.40 3.40
N ASN A 84 3.00 -4.23 2.39
CA ASN A 84 3.20 -5.68 2.51
C ASN A 84 3.56 -6.35 1.19
N LYS A 85 3.76 -7.67 1.25
CA LYS A 85 4.05 -8.46 0.04
C LYS A 85 2.82 -8.45 -0.85
N ARG A 86 3.07 -8.47 -2.16
CA ARG A 86 2.02 -8.56 -3.18
C ARG A 86 1.17 -9.83 -2.99
N GLU A 87 1.83 -10.91 -2.58
CA GLU A 87 1.22 -12.23 -2.44
C GLU A 87 0.27 -12.35 -1.26
N ASP A 88 0.48 -11.62 -0.15
CA ASP A 88 -0.32 -11.77 1.07
C ASP A 88 -1.83 -11.60 0.80
N LEU A 89 -2.23 -10.49 0.17
CA LEU A 89 -3.64 -10.26 -0.17
C LEU A 89 -4.13 -11.22 -1.28
N LEU A 90 -3.26 -11.61 -2.21
CA LEU A 90 -3.65 -12.54 -3.26
C LEU A 90 -3.94 -13.93 -2.67
N ALA A 91 -3.13 -14.37 -1.72
CA ALA A 91 -3.30 -15.62 -1.00
C ALA A 91 -4.61 -15.63 -0.20
N TYR A 92 -4.89 -14.56 0.56
CA TYR A 92 -6.17 -14.40 1.28
C TYR A 92 -7.38 -14.42 0.34
N ASN A 93 -7.34 -13.65 -0.75
CA ASN A 93 -8.43 -13.63 -1.72
C ASN A 93 -8.63 -14.99 -2.40
N ASN A 94 -7.53 -15.69 -2.73
CA ASN A 94 -7.61 -17.02 -3.33
C ASN A 94 -8.19 -18.05 -2.34
N ALA A 95 -7.79 -18.01 -1.07
CA ALA A 95 -8.35 -18.86 -0.02
C ALA A 95 -9.86 -18.60 0.17
N PHE A 96 -10.28 -17.33 0.23
CA PHE A 96 -11.69 -16.96 0.33
C PHE A 96 -12.51 -17.44 -0.87
N LYS A 97 -11.98 -17.31 -2.10
CA LYS A 97 -12.63 -17.82 -3.31
C LYS A 97 -12.78 -19.34 -3.31
N ARG A 98 -11.75 -20.07 -2.86
CA ARG A 98 -11.82 -21.54 -2.71
C ARG A 98 -12.85 -21.94 -1.65
N ARG A 99 -12.97 -21.20 -0.55
CA ARG A 99 -14.01 -21.48 0.46
C ARG A 99 -15.44 -21.31 -0.08
N GLN A 100 -15.67 -20.35 -0.97
CA GLN A 100 -17.01 -20.12 -1.56
C GLN A 100 -17.38 -21.10 -2.67
N LYS A 101 -16.38 -21.63 -3.37
CA LYS A 101 -16.57 -22.76 -4.28
C LYS A 101 -16.30 -24.02 -3.47
N GLY A 102 -17.31 -24.53 -2.76
CA GLY A 102 -17.17 -25.81 -2.06
C GLY A 102 -16.54 -26.85 -2.99
N ASP A 103 -15.36 -27.31 -2.63
CA ASP A 103 -14.79 -28.55 -3.16
C ASP A 103 -15.63 -29.73 -2.68
#